data_AF-A0A8T3M853-F1
#
_entry.id   AF-A0A8T3M853-F1
#
_cell.length_a   1.000
_cell.length_b   1.000
_cell.length_c   1.000
_cell.angle_alpha   90.00
_cell.angle_beta   90.00
_cell.angle_gamma   90.00
#
_symmetry.space_group_name_H-M   'P 1'
#
loop_
_entity.id
_entity.type
_entity.pdbx_description
1 polymer ?
#
loop_
_entity_poly.entity_id
_entity_poly.type
_entity_poly.pdbx_seq_one_letter_code
_entity_poly.pdbx_strand_id
1 'polypeptide(L)'
;MDRSNGCTAPQLRRFIKSRPYVPMHELRRRFAIDGGDDDVTQVSSNHGHIYVGLPQREGSLLGELLRGGDIGYELSLDPRTPVVVGVYPMRPVPRS
;
A
#
# COMPACT_ATOMS: atom_id res chain seq x y z
N MET A 1 -15.16 -8.95 21.80
CA MET A 1 -14.86 -9.69 20.55
C MET A 1 -14.63 -8.65 19.48
N ASP A 2 -13.36 -8.30 19.28
CA ASP A 2 -12.95 -7.29 18.31
C ASP A 2 -13.06 -7.90 16.90
N ARG A 3 -14.03 -7.42 16.11
CA ARG A 3 -14.17 -7.82 14.72
C ARG A 3 -13.06 -7.10 13.96
N SER A 4 -11.96 -7.81 13.70
CA SER A 4 -10.86 -7.35 12.86
C SER A 4 -11.39 -7.03 11.45
N ASN A 5 -11.89 -5.81 11.25
CA ASN A 5 -12.59 -5.38 10.04
C ASN A 5 -11.61 -4.87 8.98
N GLY A 6 -10.43 -5.49 8.88
CA GLY A 6 -9.38 -5.09 7.95
C GLY A 6 -9.67 -5.54 6.53
N CYS A 7 -9.27 -4.74 5.54
CA CYS A 7 -9.50 -5.03 4.12
C CYS A 7 -8.73 -6.27 3.62
N THR A 8 -9.20 -6.89 2.53
CA THR A 8 -8.49 -7.98 1.84
C THR A 8 -7.67 -7.46 0.64
N ALA A 9 -6.65 -8.20 0.19
CA ALA A 9 -5.87 -7.84 -1.00
C ALA A 9 -6.74 -7.59 -2.26
N PRO A 10 -7.76 -8.42 -2.58
CA PRO A 10 -8.68 -8.12 -3.69
C PRO A 10 -9.48 -6.83 -3.51
N GLN A 11 -9.92 -6.51 -2.29
CA GLN A 11 -10.63 -5.26 -2.01
C GLN A 11 -9.70 -4.05 -2.19
N LEU A 12 -8.48 -4.12 -1.65
CA LEU A 12 -7.46 -3.09 -1.80
C LEU A 12 -7.12 -2.86 -3.28
N ARG A 13 -6.84 -3.95 -4.01
CA ARG A 13 -6.55 -3.92 -5.46
C ARG A 13 -7.69 -3.28 -6.24
N ARG A 14 -8.94 -3.71 -6.01
CA ARG A 14 -10.11 -3.15 -6.72
C ARG A 14 -10.27 -1.66 -6.46
N PHE A 15 -10.06 -1.22 -5.23
CA PHE A 15 -10.17 0.19 -4.85
C PHE A 15 -9.09 1.07 -5.52
N ILE A 16 -7.84 0.60 -5.54
CA ILE A 16 -6.74 1.30 -6.21
C ILE A 16 -6.97 1.34 -7.73
N LYS A 17 -7.44 0.24 -8.32
CA LYS A 17 -7.72 0.14 -9.76
C LYS A 17 -8.86 1.04 -10.25
N SER A 18 -9.73 1.52 -9.36
CA SER A 18 -10.85 2.39 -9.74
C SER A 18 -10.49 3.88 -9.77
N ARG A 19 -9.24 4.25 -9.52
CA ARG A 19 -8.76 5.64 -9.44
C ARG A 19 -7.47 5.82 -10.23
N PRO A 20 -7.17 7.02 -10.73
CA PRO A 20 -5.87 7.32 -11.33
C PRO A 20 -4.74 7.32 -10.30
N TYR A 21 -5.03 7.68 -9.05
CA TYR A 21 -4.08 7.77 -7.95
C TYR A 21 -4.81 7.69 -6.60
N VAL A 22 -4.15 7.14 -5.58
CA VAL A 22 -4.68 7.01 -4.22
C VAL A 22 -3.58 7.39 -3.21
N PRO A 23 -3.71 8.51 -2.48
CA PRO A 23 -2.77 8.84 -1.40
C PRO A 23 -2.98 7.92 -0.19
N MET A 24 -1.94 7.71 0.62
CA MET A 24 -2.00 6.75 1.73
C MET A 24 -3.13 7.01 2.74
N HIS A 25 -3.40 8.28 3.05
CA HIS A 25 -4.46 8.67 3.99
C HIS A 25 -5.86 8.31 3.47
N GLU A 26 -6.05 8.18 2.14
CA GLU A 26 -7.32 7.75 1.56
C GLU A 26 -7.55 6.24 1.76
N LEU A 27 -6.50 5.42 1.68
CA LEU A 27 -6.60 3.98 2.00
C LEU A 27 -6.99 3.78 3.47
N ARG A 28 -6.35 4.52 4.39
CA ARG A 28 -6.68 4.48 5.81
C ARG A 28 -8.15 4.82 6.07
N ARG A 29 -8.63 5.95 5.50
CA ARG A 29 -10.04 6.34 5.60
C ARG A 29 -10.99 5.32 4.98
N ARG A 30 -10.68 4.79 3.79
CA ARG A 30 -11.58 3.93 3.02
C ARG A 30 -11.90 2.62 3.74
N PHE A 31 -10.90 2.05 4.38
CA PHE A 31 -10.96 0.72 4.98
C PHE A 31 -11.09 0.74 6.49
N ALA A 32 -11.31 1.93 7.09
CA ALA A 32 -11.34 2.11 8.53
C ALA A 32 -10.15 1.40 9.19
N ILE A 33 -8.95 1.69 8.69
CA ILE A 33 -7.72 1.08 9.18
C ILE A 33 -7.44 1.70 10.55
N ASP A 34 -7.88 1.01 11.59
CA ASP A 34 -7.65 1.35 12.98
C ASP A 34 -6.16 1.17 13.27
N GLY A 35 -5.45 2.28 13.38
CA GLY A 35 -4.00 2.33 13.56
C GLY A 35 -3.55 3.75 13.91
N GLY A 36 -2.49 3.84 14.71
CA GLY A 36 -1.88 5.11 15.11
C GLY A 36 -1.32 5.86 13.90
N ASP A 37 -1.17 7.18 14.01
CA ASP A 37 -0.60 7.98 12.94
C ASP A 37 0.85 7.60 12.59
N ASP A 38 1.53 6.94 13.54
CA ASP A 38 2.90 6.46 13.43
C ASP A 38 3.02 5.01 12.92
N ASP A 39 1.91 4.35 12.56
CA ASP A 39 1.96 2.98 12.07
C ASP A 39 2.63 2.91 10.69
N VAL A 40 3.81 2.28 10.68
CA VAL A 40 4.64 2.11 9.49
C VAL A 40 5.06 0.65 9.36
N THR A 41 4.89 0.10 8.15
CA THR A 41 5.33 -1.24 7.77
C THR A 41 6.45 -1.17 6.75
N GLN A 42 7.54 -1.87 7.00
CA GLN A 42 8.61 -2.06 6.02
C GLN A 42 8.22 -3.14 5.01
N VAL A 43 8.35 -2.84 3.72
CA VAL A 43 8.04 -3.75 2.61
C VAL A 43 9.28 -3.93 1.74
N SER A 44 9.57 -5.18 1.38
CA SER A 44 10.61 -5.49 0.39
C SER A 44 10.14 -5.19 -1.03
N SER A 45 10.96 -4.45 -1.78
CA SER A 45 10.77 -4.12 -3.19
C SER A 45 12.02 -4.47 -4.00
N ASN A 46 11.92 -4.46 -5.33
CA ASN A 46 13.05 -4.71 -6.23
C ASN A 46 14.18 -3.68 -6.07
N HIS A 47 13.87 -2.49 -5.56
CA HIS A 47 14.81 -1.39 -5.37
C HIS A 47 15.26 -1.24 -3.90
N GLY A 48 15.06 -2.27 -3.07
CA GLY A 48 15.36 -2.26 -1.64
C GLY A 48 14.11 -2.19 -0.77
N HIS A 49 14.23 -1.58 0.41
CA HIS A 49 13.12 -1.47 1.36
C HIS A 49 12.37 -0.15 1.17
N ILE A 50 11.05 -0.21 1.21
CA ILE A 50 10.17 0.95 1.24
C ILE A 50 9.31 0.91 2.50
N TYR A 51 8.85 2.06 2.96
CA TYR A 51 8.08 2.21 4.18
C TYR A 51 6.67 2.68 3.85
N VAL A 52 5.67 1.92 4.29
CA VAL A 52 4.26 2.19 4.03
C VAL A 52 3.62 2.64 5.33
N GLY A 53 2.97 3.81 5.35
CA GLY A 53 2.21 4.32 6.50
C GLY A 53 0.89 3.57 6.74
N LEU A 54 0.97 2.25 6.92
CA LEU A 54 -0.12 1.34 7.25
C LEU A 54 0.37 0.36 8.33
N PRO A 55 -0.54 -0.17 9.17
CA PRO A 55 -0.24 -1.26 10.09
C PRO A 55 0.25 -2.51 9.37
N GLN A 56 0.91 -3.41 10.10
CA GLN A 56 1.59 -4.59 9.55
C GLN A 56 0.71 -5.42 8.61
N ARG A 57 -0.56 -5.62 8.97
CA ARG A 57 -1.51 -6.43 8.19
C ARG A 57 -1.75 -5.83 6.80
N GLU A 58 -2.20 -4.58 6.74
CA GLU A 58 -2.51 -3.89 5.48
C GLU A 58 -1.24 -3.54 4.70
N GLY A 59 -0.14 -3.20 5.39
CA GLY A 59 1.17 -3.00 4.78
C GLY A 59 1.67 -4.25 4.06
N SER A 60 1.47 -5.44 4.64
CA SER A 60 1.84 -6.72 4.02
C SER A 60 1.02 -7.00 2.76
N LEU A 61 -0.30 -6.77 2.81
CA LEU A 61 -1.20 -6.92 1.65
C LEU A 61 -0.83 -5.96 0.52
N LEU A 62 -0.53 -4.70 0.84
CA LEU A 62 -0.07 -3.73 -0.15
C LEU A 62 1.25 -4.19 -0.77
N GLY A 63 2.18 -4.68 0.05
CA GLY A 63 3.47 -5.19 -0.40
C GLY A 63 3.38 -6.35 -1.39
N GLU A 64 2.42 -7.26 -1.20
CA GLU A 64 2.16 -8.34 -2.16
C GLU A 64 1.71 -7.80 -3.53
N LEU A 65 0.81 -6.82 -3.55
CA LEU A 65 0.32 -6.22 -4.80
C LEU A 65 1.42 -5.45 -5.53
N LEU A 66 2.28 -4.75 -4.79
CA LEU A 66 3.44 -4.05 -5.33
C LEU A 66 4.43 -5.03 -5.96
N ARG A 67 4.76 -6.12 -5.25
CA ARG A 67 5.67 -7.16 -5.74
C ARG A 67 5.11 -7.89 -6.97
N GLY A 68 3.80 -8.10 -6.99
CA GLY A 68 3.08 -8.66 -8.14
C GLY A 68 3.09 -7.76 -9.38
N GLY A 69 3.41 -6.47 -9.22
CA GLY A 69 3.30 -5.48 -10.29
C GLY A 69 1.85 -5.10 -10.62
N ASP A 70 0.91 -5.43 -9.72
CA ASP A 70 -0.50 -5.09 -9.89
C ASP A 70 -0.74 -3.58 -9.76
N ILE A 71 0.05 -2.92 -8.93
CA ILE A 71 -0.04 -1.48 -8.62
C ILE A 71 1.37 -0.88 -8.59
N GLY A 72 1.44 0.42 -8.87
CA GLY A 72 2.64 1.23 -8.73
C GLY A 72 2.55 2.09 -7.47
N TYR A 73 3.66 2.72 -7.11
CA TYR A 73 3.78 3.56 -5.92
C TYR A 73 4.63 4.79 -6.19
N GLU A 74 4.32 5.85 -5.46
CA GLU A 74 5.10 7.08 -5.40
C GLU A 74 5.84 7.14 -4.07
N LEU A 75 7.11 7.57 -4.12
CA LEU A 75 7.96 7.71 -2.94
C LEU A 75 8.20 9.19 -2.62
N SER A 76 8.13 9.52 -1.34
CA SER A 76 8.92 10.60 -0.76
C SER A 76 10.27 10.06 -0.32
N LEU A 77 11.35 10.75 -0.64
CA LEU A 77 12.73 10.37 -0.29
C LEU A 77 13.35 11.27 0.78
N ASP A 78 12.60 12.22 1.33
CA ASP A 78 13.12 13.21 2.28
C ASP A 78 13.10 12.66 3.72
N PRO A 79 14.19 12.70 4.51
CA PRO A 79 15.55 13.15 4.18
C PRO A 79 16.51 12.05 3.70
N ARG A 80 16.03 10.79 3.57
CA ARG A 80 16.72 9.63 2.96
C ARG A 80 15.93 8.33 3.03
N THR A 81 14.79 8.32 3.73
CA THR A 81 13.96 7.13 3.94
C THR A 81 12.88 7.08 2.87
N PRO A 82 12.81 6.03 2.03
CA PRO A 82 11.79 5.91 0.98
C PRO A 82 10.42 5.56 1.57
N VAL A 83 9.57 6.59 1.73
CA VAL A 83 8.21 6.44 2.25
C VAL A 83 7.21 6.47 1.10
N VAL A 84 6.30 5.51 1.07
CA VAL A 84 5.20 5.47 0.10
C VAL A 84 4.18 6.55 0.47
N VAL A 85 3.97 7.50 -0.43
CA VAL A 85 3.00 8.61 -0.24
C VAL A 85 1.69 8.38 -0.98
N GLY A 86 1.71 7.55 -2.03
CA GLY A 86 0.52 7.12 -2.73
C GLY A 86 0.78 5.97 -3.69
N VAL A 87 -0.30 5.45 -4.25
CA VAL A 87 -0.31 4.28 -5.14
C VAL A 87 -1.23 4.52 -6.32
N TYR A 88 -0.96 3.83 -7.43
CA TYR A 88 -1.70 3.99 -8.68
C TYR A 88 -1.83 2.66 -9.42
N PRO A 89 -2.84 2.51 -10.31
CA PRO A 89 -3.01 1.28 -11.07
C PRO A 89 -1.87 1.08 -12.08
N MET A 90 -1.25 -0.10 -12.06
CA MET A 90 -0.38 -0.54 -13.15
C MET A 90 -1.16 -1.41 -14.12
N ARG A 91 -0.85 -1.36 -15.42
CA ARG A 91 -1.31 -2.42 -16.33
C ARG A 91 -0.44 -3.66 -16.05
N PRO A 92 -1.01 -4.88 -16.00
CA PRO A 92 -0.20 -6.08 -15.83
C PRO A 92 0.89 -6.07 -16.91
N VAL A 93 2.15 -6.04 -16.49
CA VAL A 93 3.26 -6.29 -17.40
C VAL A 93 3.33 -7.80 -17.58
N PRO A 94 3.11 -8.35 -18.79
CA PRO A 94 3.28 -9.78 -19.03
C PRO A 94 4.67 -10.19 -18.58
N ARG A 95 4.76 -11.20 -17.71
CA ARG A 95 6.04 -11.75 -17.27
C ARG A 95 6.33 -12.94 -18.21
N SER A 96 7.37 -12.82 -19.04
CA SER A 96 7.96 -13.96 -19.77
C SER A 96 8.79 -14.83 -18.84
#